data_AF-A0A5C5PEN7-F1
#
_entry.id   AF-A0A5C5PEN7-F1
#
_cell.length_a   1.000
_cell.length_b   1.000
_cell.length_c   1.000
_cell.angle_alpha   90.00
_cell.angle_beta   90.00
_cell.angle_gamma   90.00
#
_symmetry.space_group_name_H-M   'P 1'
#
loop_
_entity.id
_entity.type
_entity.pdbx_description
1 polymer ?
#
loop_
_entity_poly.entity_id
_entity_poly.type
_entity_poly.pdbx_seq_one_letter_code
_entity_poly.pdbx_strand_id
1 'polypeptide(L)'
;MPTQLEIAEHLDMSERAARDVLKRLNLDWQAVSLADIRTAYIRDLREKAAGRGGSQLERLNKARIDDLEQKAANGRLVYHEKLRVLIPADDAEQVLSDWTSYANLEYLGCIERLIQDIDNVLKVTVDRAGVNKIVGPTLERIAGYAQNLGAQLVGSSDEVQPAA
;
A
#
# COMPACT_ATOMS: atom_id res chain seq x y z
N MET A 1 22.62 52.55 -8.62
CA MET A 1 22.80 51.17 -9.15
C MET A 1 23.50 50.39 -8.06
N PRO A 2 22.97 49.25 -7.59
CA PRO A 2 23.65 48.45 -6.59
C PRO A 2 24.95 47.86 -7.15
N THR A 3 25.99 47.73 -6.34
CA THR A 3 27.23 47.06 -6.76
C THR A 3 27.10 45.54 -6.64
N GLN A 4 27.95 44.76 -7.33
CA GLN A 4 27.95 43.30 -7.20
C GLN A 4 28.29 42.85 -5.76
N LEU A 5 29.18 43.58 -5.09
CA LEU A 5 29.52 43.36 -3.68
C LEU A 5 28.30 43.58 -2.79
N GLU A 6 27.58 44.70 -2.96
CA GLU A 6 26.35 44.99 -2.20
C GLU A 6 25.27 43.92 -2.41
N ILE A 7 25.11 43.42 -3.64
CA ILE A 7 24.16 42.33 -3.92
C ILE A 7 24.60 41.05 -3.21
N ALA A 8 25.88 40.70 -3.26
CA ALA A 8 26.42 39.49 -2.64
C ALA A 8 26.23 39.52 -1.11
N GLU A 9 26.54 40.66 -0.47
CA GLU A 9 26.31 40.88 0.95
C GLU A 9 24.83 40.75 1.32
N HIS A 10 23.93 41.35 0.54
CA HIS A 10 22.50 41.28 0.80
C HIS A 10 21.87 39.90 0.59
N LEU A 11 22.46 39.08 -0.27
CA LEU A 11 22.02 37.71 -0.51
C LEU A 11 22.78 36.69 0.37
N ASP A 12 23.65 37.17 1.27
CA ASP A 12 24.48 36.38 2.18
C ASP A 12 25.29 35.28 1.45
N MET A 13 25.99 35.67 0.38
CA MET A 13 26.77 34.74 -0.44
C MET A 13 27.98 35.42 -1.09
N SER A 14 28.89 34.63 -1.65
CA SER A 14 30.02 35.17 -2.42
C SER A 14 29.56 35.89 -3.69
N GLU A 15 30.33 36.88 -4.17
CA GLU A 15 30.05 37.58 -5.44
C GLU A 15 29.92 36.62 -6.64
N ARG A 16 30.69 35.54 -6.63
CA ARG A 16 30.61 34.48 -7.64
C ARG A 16 29.24 33.80 -7.61
N ALA A 17 28.79 33.39 -6.42
CA ALA A 17 27.47 32.79 -6.25
C ALA A 17 26.35 33.77 -6.62
N ALA A 18 26.48 35.05 -6.23
CA ALA A 18 25.52 36.10 -6.60
C ALA A 18 25.42 36.27 -8.12
N ARG A 19 26.54 36.23 -8.84
CA ARG A 19 26.56 36.28 -10.31
C ARG A 19 25.86 35.08 -10.95
N ASP A 20 26.09 33.88 -10.43
CA ASP A 20 25.45 32.66 -10.92
C ASP A 20 23.94 32.67 -10.66
N VAL A 21 23.51 33.19 -9.49
CA VAL A 21 22.10 33.41 -9.16
C VAL A 21 21.45 34.41 -10.10
N LEU A 22 22.07 35.58 -10.34
CA LEU A 22 21.55 36.60 -11.24
C LEU A 22 21.38 36.09 -12.67
N LYS A 23 22.36 35.33 -13.17
CA LYS A 23 22.27 34.67 -14.49
C LYS A 23 21.11 33.68 -14.54
N ARG A 24 20.95 32.85 -13.51
CA ARG A 24 19.88 31.85 -13.43
C ARG A 24 18.49 32.48 -13.33
N LEU A 25 18.38 33.62 -12.66
CA LEU A 25 17.14 34.41 -12.58
C LEU A 25 16.92 35.32 -13.80
N ASN A 26 17.86 35.33 -14.76
CA ASN A 26 17.86 36.18 -15.93
C ASN A 26 17.70 37.68 -15.59
N LEU A 27 18.41 38.14 -14.56
CA LEU A 27 18.38 39.52 -14.08
C LEU A 27 19.69 40.25 -14.40
N ASP A 28 19.57 41.44 -14.97
CA ASP A 28 20.69 42.38 -15.10
C ASP A 28 20.72 43.32 -13.89
N TRP A 29 21.77 43.19 -13.08
CA TRP A 29 21.96 43.99 -11.87
C TRP A 29 22.20 45.49 -12.14
N GLN A 30 22.57 45.85 -13.37
CA GLN A 30 22.72 47.25 -13.77
C GLN A 30 21.39 47.91 -14.14
N ALA A 31 20.37 47.11 -14.47
CA ALA A 31 19.06 47.61 -14.89
C ALA A 31 17.98 47.49 -13.79
N VAL A 32 18.25 46.71 -12.74
CA VAL A 32 17.27 46.30 -11.74
C VAL A 32 17.66 46.81 -10.36
N SER A 33 16.67 47.21 -9.56
CA SER A 33 16.92 47.69 -8.19
C SER A 33 17.31 46.53 -7.27
N LEU A 34 18.05 46.85 -6.20
CA LEU A 34 18.45 45.87 -5.19
C LEU A 34 17.24 45.21 -4.51
N ALA A 35 16.13 45.93 -4.36
CA ALA A 35 14.90 45.41 -3.77
C ALA A 35 14.22 44.36 -4.67
N ASP A 36 14.24 44.59 -5.99
CA ASP A 36 13.68 43.67 -6.97
C ASP A 36 14.51 42.39 -7.07
N ILE A 37 15.84 42.50 -7.02
CA ILE A 37 16.77 41.35 -6.96
C ILE A 37 16.48 40.50 -5.73
N ARG A 38 16.34 41.11 -4.54
CA ARG A 38 15.98 40.39 -3.31
C ARG A 38 14.63 39.70 -3.43
N THR A 39 13.63 40.40 -3.96
CA THR A 39 12.28 39.84 -4.12
C THR A 39 12.27 38.65 -5.07
N ALA A 40 12.98 38.74 -6.20
CA ALA A 40 13.12 37.64 -7.14
C ALA A 40 13.84 36.43 -6.53
N TYR A 41 14.92 36.67 -5.78
CA TYR A 41 15.64 35.60 -5.09
C TYR A 41 14.78 34.92 -4.02
N ILE A 42 14.05 35.68 -3.21
CA ILE A 42 13.13 35.13 -2.21
C ILE A 42 12.03 34.30 -2.89
N ARG A 43 11.49 34.73 -4.04
CA ARG A 43 10.52 33.95 -4.81
C ARG A 43 11.12 32.63 -5.30
N ASP A 44 12.32 32.65 -5.86
CA ASP A 44 13.05 31.45 -6.28
C ASP A 44 13.28 30.46 -5.13
N LEU A 45 13.69 30.96 -3.96
CA LEU A 45 13.85 30.13 -2.76
C LEU A 45 12.52 29.55 -2.28
N ARG A 46 11.42 30.33 -2.31
CA ARG A 46 10.09 29.85 -1.95
C ARG A 46 9.58 28.77 -2.92
N GLU A 47 9.86 28.90 -4.21
CA GLU A 47 9.49 27.89 -5.20
C GLU A 47 10.29 26.60 -5.01
N LYS A 48 11.60 26.70 -4.74
CA LYS A 48 12.45 25.55 -4.39
C LYS A 48 11.99 24.86 -3.12
N ALA A 49 11.74 25.62 -2.05
CA ALA A 49 11.22 25.08 -0.80
C ALA A 49 9.84 24.43 -0.97
N ALA A 50 9.01 24.95 -1.89
CA ALA A 50 7.74 24.36 -2.26
C ALA A 50 7.86 23.15 -3.22
N GLY A 51 9.09 22.70 -3.53
CA GLY A 51 9.36 21.57 -4.43
C GLY A 51 9.13 21.86 -5.92
N ARG A 52 8.83 23.12 -6.29
CA ARG A 52 8.57 23.55 -7.67
C ARG A 52 9.78 24.13 -8.38
N GLY A 53 10.81 24.53 -7.65
CA GLY A 53 12.04 25.15 -8.17
C GLY A 53 13.26 24.22 -8.30
N GLY A 54 13.07 22.91 -8.13
CA GLY A 54 14.17 21.94 -8.16
C GLY A 54 14.81 21.83 -9.54
N SER A 55 16.14 21.79 -9.59
CA SER A 55 16.89 21.51 -10.82
C SER A 55 16.46 20.16 -11.41
N GLN A 56 16.63 19.97 -12.71
CA GLN A 56 16.35 18.68 -13.36
C GLN A 56 17.06 17.51 -12.65
N LEU A 57 18.26 17.76 -12.10
CA LEU A 57 19.03 16.80 -11.32
C LEU A 57 18.34 16.37 -10.02
N GLU A 58 17.71 17.30 -9.28
CA GLU A 58 16.99 16.98 -8.04
C GLU A 58 15.74 16.15 -8.30
N ARG A 59 15.00 16.47 -9.38
CA ARG A 59 13.84 15.67 -9.80
C ARG A 59 14.24 14.25 -10.22
N LEU A 60 15.35 14.10 -10.95
CA LEU A 60 15.90 12.80 -11.32
C LEU A 60 16.37 12.01 -10.09
N ASN A 61 17.02 12.67 -9.13
CA ASN A 61 17.46 12.03 -7.89
C ASN A 61 16.26 11.54 -7.06
N LYS A 62 15.20 12.34 -6.95
CA LYS A 62 13.97 11.94 -6.27
C LYS A 62 13.33 10.71 -6.95
N ALA A 63 13.12 10.77 -8.26
CA ALA A 63 12.56 9.64 -9.01
C ALA A 63 13.42 8.37 -8.88
N ARG A 64 14.75 8.51 -8.80
CA ARG A 64 15.67 7.40 -8.59
C ARG A 64 15.58 6.82 -7.17
N ILE A 65 15.40 7.66 -6.16
CA ILE A 65 15.18 7.20 -4.78
C ILE A 65 13.87 6.42 -4.72
N ASP A 66 12.79 6.97 -5.28
CA ASP A 66 11.48 6.32 -5.32
C ASP A 66 11.56 4.94 -6.03
N ASP A 67 12.24 4.85 -7.17
CA ASP A 67 12.48 3.59 -7.90
C ASP A 67 13.29 2.57 -7.07
N LEU A 68 14.34 3.02 -6.38
CA LEU A 68 15.14 2.16 -5.50
C LEU A 68 14.35 1.63 -4.32
N GLU A 69 13.48 2.45 -3.73
CA GLU A 69 12.60 2.04 -2.62
C GLU A 69 11.57 1.02 -3.08
N GLN A 70 10.92 1.24 -4.23
CA GLN A 70 10.00 0.28 -4.83
C GLN A 70 10.69 -1.04 -5.14
N LYS A 71 11.89 -0.98 -5.75
CA LYS A 71 12.69 -2.16 -6.05
C LYS A 71 13.10 -2.92 -4.79
N ALA A 72 13.46 -2.23 -3.73
CA ALA A 72 13.78 -2.85 -2.44
C ALA A 72 12.55 -3.51 -1.81
N ALA A 73 11.38 -2.86 -1.87
CA ALA A 73 10.12 -3.42 -1.39
C ALA A 73 9.73 -4.69 -2.15
N ASN A 74 9.76 -4.65 -3.48
CA ASN A 74 9.50 -5.83 -4.31
C ASN A 74 10.52 -6.94 -4.06
N GLY A 75 11.80 -6.58 -3.88
CA GLY A 75 12.85 -7.53 -3.52
C GLY A 75 12.57 -8.25 -2.20
N ARG A 76 12.01 -7.55 -1.20
CA ARG A 76 11.58 -8.18 0.07
C ARG A 76 10.43 -9.16 -0.14
N LEU A 77 9.42 -8.81 -0.94
CA LEU A 77 8.30 -9.71 -1.24
C LEU A 77 8.80 -10.99 -1.92
N VAL A 78 9.62 -10.86 -2.97
CA VAL A 78 10.22 -12.01 -3.67
C VAL A 78 11.09 -12.86 -2.74
N TYR A 79 11.84 -12.24 -1.84
CA TYR A 79 12.64 -12.96 -0.85
C TYR A 79 11.75 -13.80 0.09
N HIS A 80 10.68 -13.22 0.61
CA HIS A 80 9.74 -13.91 1.49
C HIS A 80 8.91 -14.98 0.76
N GLU A 81 8.56 -14.77 -0.51
CA GLU A 81 7.96 -15.80 -1.37
C GLU A 81 8.91 -17.01 -1.53
N LYS A 82 10.21 -16.78 -1.79
CA LYS A 82 11.20 -17.86 -1.88
C LYS A 82 11.41 -18.60 -0.56
N LEU A 83 11.29 -17.90 0.56
CA LEU A 83 11.28 -18.52 1.90
C LEU A 83 9.98 -19.30 2.18
N ARG A 84 8.99 -19.25 1.27
CA ARG A 84 7.67 -19.86 1.41
C ARG A 84 6.92 -19.39 2.66
N VAL A 85 7.15 -18.14 3.05
CA VAL A 85 6.42 -17.48 4.16
C VAL A 85 5.35 -16.52 3.64
N LEU A 86 5.21 -16.40 2.32
CA LEU A 86 4.13 -15.70 1.64
C LEU A 86 3.44 -16.67 0.69
N ILE A 87 2.13 -16.46 0.53
CA ILE A 87 1.29 -17.14 -0.44
C ILE A 87 0.53 -16.06 -1.24
N PRO A 88 0.41 -16.19 -2.57
CA PRO A 88 -0.47 -15.35 -3.36
C PRO A 88 -1.92 -15.42 -2.86
N ALA A 89 -2.66 -14.31 -2.98
CA ALA A 89 -4.03 -14.24 -2.49
C ALA A 89 -4.96 -15.27 -3.17
N ASP A 90 -4.87 -15.38 -4.50
CA ASP A 90 -5.67 -16.32 -5.29
C ASP A 90 -5.41 -17.78 -4.89
N ASP A 91 -4.14 -18.13 -4.65
CA ASP A 91 -3.76 -19.46 -4.18
C ASP A 91 -4.30 -19.75 -2.77
N ALA A 92 -4.26 -18.76 -1.89
CA ALA A 92 -4.81 -18.87 -0.54
C ALA A 92 -6.34 -19.04 -0.56
N GLU A 93 -7.04 -18.27 -1.40
CA GLU A 93 -8.48 -18.39 -1.60
C GLU A 93 -8.85 -19.79 -2.09
N GLN A 94 -8.17 -20.28 -3.12
CA GLN A 94 -8.41 -21.60 -3.68
C GLN A 94 -8.22 -22.70 -2.62
N VAL A 95 -7.09 -22.69 -1.90
CA VAL A 95 -6.78 -23.69 -0.87
C VAL A 95 -7.82 -23.66 0.26
N LEU A 96 -8.22 -22.48 0.72
CA LEU A 96 -9.21 -22.35 1.78
C LEU A 96 -10.61 -22.78 1.32
N SER A 97 -10.99 -22.44 0.10
CA SER A 97 -12.28 -22.86 -0.50
C SER A 97 -12.36 -24.38 -0.64
N ASP A 98 -11.29 -25.00 -1.16
CA ASP A 98 -11.22 -26.46 -1.34
C ASP A 98 -11.27 -27.16 0.02
N TRP A 99 -10.48 -26.69 0.99
CA TRP A 99 -10.45 -27.29 2.33
C TRP A 99 -11.79 -27.17 3.06
N THR A 100 -12.44 -26.01 3.01
CA THR A 100 -13.74 -25.80 3.66
C THR A 100 -14.84 -26.62 3.00
N SER A 101 -14.84 -26.73 1.67
CA SER A 101 -15.76 -27.58 0.92
C SER A 101 -15.60 -29.05 1.30
N TYR A 102 -14.36 -29.54 1.35
CA TYR A 102 -14.07 -30.90 1.79
C TYR A 102 -14.50 -31.16 3.24
N ALA A 103 -14.21 -30.23 4.16
CA ALA A 103 -14.60 -30.34 5.56
C ALA A 103 -16.13 -30.42 5.75
N ASN A 104 -16.90 -29.61 4.99
CA ASN A 104 -18.35 -29.65 5.02
C ASN A 104 -18.89 -31.01 4.54
N LEU A 105 -18.35 -31.55 3.45
CA LEU A 105 -18.74 -32.86 2.93
C LEU A 105 -18.44 -33.98 3.92
N GLU A 106 -17.24 -34.02 4.49
CA GLU A 106 -16.85 -35.04 5.47
C GLU A 106 -17.70 -34.96 6.74
N TYR A 107 -18.02 -33.76 7.20
CA TYR A 107 -18.84 -33.57 8.39
C TYR A 107 -20.27 -34.08 8.17
N LEU A 108 -20.91 -33.71 7.05
CA LEU A 108 -22.23 -34.23 6.69
C LEU A 108 -22.21 -35.75 6.51
N GLY A 109 -21.18 -36.29 5.85
CA GLY A 109 -20.99 -37.73 5.68
C GLY A 109 -20.74 -38.47 7.00
N CYS A 110 -20.12 -37.82 7.98
CA CYS A 110 -19.97 -38.36 9.33
C CYS A 110 -21.33 -38.50 10.03
N ILE A 111 -22.18 -37.47 9.94
CA ILE A 111 -23.53 -37.49 10.53
C ILE A 111 -24.39 -38.58 9.90
N GLU A 112 -24.38 -38.73 8.57
CA GLU A 112 -25.13 -39.79 7.89
C GLU A 112 -24.67 -41.19 8.31
N ARG A 113 -23.35 -41.41 8.42
CA ARG A 113 -22.80 -42.68 8.93
C ARG A 113 -23.23 -42.96 10.36
N LEU A 114 -23.26 -41.94 11.21
CA LEU A 114 -23.70 -42.06 12.60
C LEU A 114 -25.20 -42.40 12.71
N ILE A 115 -26.03 -41.76 11.89
CA ILE A 115 -27.46 -42.10 11.79
C ILE A 115 -27.63 -43.57 11.37
N GLN A 116 -26.91 -43.98 10.32
CA GLN A 116 -26.98 -45.35 9.81
C GLN A 116 -26.53 -46.39 10.86
N ASP A 117 -25.49 -46.08 11.64
CA ASP A 117 -25.00 -46.96 12.69
C ASP A 117 -26.02 -47.10 13.84
N ILE A 118 -26.62 -45.99 14.27
CA ILE A 118 -27.69 -46.00 15.28
C ILE A 118 -28.89 -46.82 14.81
N ASP A 119 -29.36 -46.60 13.58
CA ASP A 119 -30.48 -47.34 13.00
C ASP A 119 -30.17 -48.85 13.00
N ASN A 120 -28.94 -49.21 12.62
CA ASN A 120 -28.51 -50.59 12.53
C ASN A 120 -28.37 -51.29 13.89
N VAL A 121 -27.81 -50.61 14.89
CA VAL A 121 -27.52 -51.19 16.21
C VAL A 121 -28.76 -51.23 17.09
N LEU A 122 -29.49 -50.12 17.17
CA LEU A 122 -30.63 -49.97 18.06
C LEU A 122 -31.96 -50.40 17.43
N LYS A 123 -31.97 -50.69 16.11
CA LYS A 123 -33.17 -51.07 15.34
C LYS A 123 -34.30 -50.04 15.45
N VAL A 124 -33.92 -48.77 15.59
CA VAL A 124 -34.83 -47.62 15.54
C VAL A 124 -34.65 -46.90 14.21
N THR A 125 -35.61 -46.06 13.83
CA THR A 125 -35.45 -45.15 12.70
C THR A 125 -35.20 -43.76 13.23
N VAL A 126 -34.00 -43.22 13.01
CA VAL A 126 -33.66 -41.84 13.37
C VAL A 126 -34.24 -40.88 12.33
N ASP A 127 -34.93 -39.85 12.81
CA ASP A 127 -35.44 -38.78 11.96
C ASP A 127 -34.30 -37.88 11.46
N ARG A 128 -33.89 -38.10 10.21
CA ARG A 128 -32.87 -37.30 9.51
C ARG A 128 -33.23 -35.82 9.45
N ALA A 129 -34.51 -35.48 9.30
CA ALA A 129 -34.93 -34.08 9.23
C ALA A 129 -34.74 -33.38 10.59
N GLY A 130 -35.05 -34.06 11.69
CA GLY A 130 -34.78 -33.61 13.05
C GLY A 130 -33.29 -33.40 13.31
N VAL A 131 -32.44 -34.33 12.87
CA VAL A 131 -30.97 -34.18 13.01
C VAL A 131 -30.46 -32.99 12.20
N ASN A 132 -30.88 -32.84 10.94
CA ASN A 132 -30.46 -31.72 10.11
C ASN A 132 -30.89 -30.35 10.64
N LYS A 133 -32.02 -30.26 11.36
CA LYS A 133 -32.42 -29.03 12.06
C LYS A 133 -31.44 -28.59 13.16
N ILE A 134 -30.61 -29.50 13.67
CA ILE A 134 -29.59 -29.21 14.70
C ILE A 134 -28.23 -28.96 14.04
N VAL A 135 -27.86 -29.85 13.11
CA VAL A 135 -26.55 -29.85 12.44
C VAL A 135 -26.42 -28.68 11.47
N GLY A 136 -27.44 -28.42 10.64
CA GLY A 136 -27.45 -27.35 9.63
C GLY A 136 -27.14 -25.97 10.21
N PRO A 137 -27.90 -25.49 11.22
CA PRO A 137 -27.61 -24.19 11.84
C PRO A 137 -26.23 -24.10 12.48
N THR A 138 -25.64 -25.22 12.89
CA THR A 138 -24.29 -25.24 13.46
C THR A 138 -23.24 -25.01 12.38
N LEU A 139 -23.39 -25.65 11.22
CA LEU A 139 -22.53 -25.42 10.05
C LEU A 139 -22.66 -23.98 9.54
N GLU A 140 -23.88 -23.44 9.48
CA GLU A 140 -24.13 -22.05 9.09
C GLU A 140 -23.43 -21.05 10.03
N ARG A 141 -23.43 -21.30 11.34
CA ARG A 141 -22.70 -20.45 12.30
C ARG A 141 -21.18 -20.50 12.10
N ILE A 142 -20.63 -21.67 11.79
CA ILE A 142 -19.19 -21.83 11.49
C ILE A 142 -18.83 -21.05 10.22
N ALA A 143 -19.64 -21.20 9.16
CA ALA A 143 -19.47 -20.46 7.92
C ALA A 143 -19.58 -18.94 8.12
N GLY A 144 -20.58 -18.48 8.86
CA GLY A 144 -20.77 -17.07 9.17
C GLY A 144 -19.63 -16.47 9.99
N TYR A 145 -19.03 -17.23 10.91
CA TYR A 145 -17.84 -16.79 11.65
C TYR A 145 -16.63 -16.60 10.72
N ALA A 146 -16.39 -17.53 9.79
CA ALA A 146 -15.32 -17.40 8.80
C ALA A 146 -15.52 -16.16 7.90
N GLN A 147 -16.76 -15.89 7.47
CA GLN A 147 -17.09 -14.69 6.70
C GLN A 147 -16.79 -13.39 7.46
N ASN A 148 -17.14 -13.34 8.75
CA ASN A 148 -16.84 -12.18 9.60
C ASN A 148 -15.34 -11.96 9.77
N LEU A 149 -14.56 -13.03 9.93
CA LEU A 149 -13.10 -12.94 9.99
C LEU A 149 -12.52 -12.41 8.68
N GLY A 150 -12.98 -12.90 7.53
CA GLY A 150 -12.58 -12.40 6.21
C GLY A 150 -12.88 -10.90 6.07
N ALA A 151 -14.08 -10.46 6.47
CA ALA A 151 -14.46 -9.05 6.43
C ALA A 151 -13.58 -8.15 7.32
N GLN A 152 -13.11 -8.65 8.47
CA GLN A 152 -12.17 -7.92 9.33
C GLN A 152 -10.78 -7.79 8.73
N LEU A 153 -10.31 -8.82 8.01
CA LEU A 153 -8.98 -8.83 7.40
C LEU A 153 -8.86 -7.90 6.19
N VAL A 154 -9.94 -7.74 5.42
CA VAL A 154 -9.94 -6.89 4.22
C VAL A 154 -9.94 -5.40 4.55
N GLY A 155 -10.30 -5.00 5.78
CA GLY A 155 -10.52 -3.58 6.11
C GLY A 155 -11.65 -2.97 5.26
N SER A 156 -12.05 -1.71 5.49
CA SER A 156 -12.96 -1.06 4.53
C SER A 156 -12.25 -1.02 3.17
N SER A 157 -12.93 -1.45 2.11
CA SER A 157 -12.39 -1.71 0.75
C SER A 157 -11.66 -0.55 0.03
N ASP A 158 -11.32 0.54 0.72
CA ASP A 158 -10.62 1.71 0.18
C ASP A 158 -9.08 1.61 0.23
N GLU A 159 -8.50 0.61 0.92
CA GLU A 159 -7.03 0.48 1.07
C GLU A 159 -6.37 -0.52 0.12
N VAL A 160 -7.13 -1.40 -0.53
CA VAL A 160 -6.58 -2.35 -1.51
C VAL A 160 -6.59 -1.70 -2.88
N GLN A 161 -5.49 -1.03 -3.23
CA GLN A 161 -5.28 -0.60 -4.62
C GLN A 161 -5.22 -1.82 -5.54
N PRO A 162 -6.03 -1.86 -6.61
CA PRO A 162 -5.94 -2.93 -7.58
C PRO A 162 -4.54 -2.89 -8.21
N ALA A 163 -3.92 -4.06 -8.35
CA ALA A 163 -2.69 -4.20 -9.12
C ALA A 163 -2.98 -3.80 -10.57
N ALA A 164 -2.30 -2.77 -11.04
CA ALA A 164 -2.34 -2.30 -12.43
C ALA A 164 -1.50 -3.20 -13.35
#